data_AF-A0A2M8S7K9-F1
#
_entry.id   AF-A0A2M8S7K9-F1
#
_cell.length_a   1.000
_cell.length_b   1.000
_cell.length_c   1.000
_cell.angle_alpha   90.00
_cell.angle_beta   90.00
_cell.angle_gamma   90.00
#
_symmetry.space_group_name_H-M   'P 1'
#
loop_
_entity.id
_entity.type
_entity.pdbx_description
1 polymer ?
#
loop_
_entity_poly.entity_id
_entity_poly.type
_entity_poly.pdbx_seq_one_letter_code
_entity_poly.pdbx_strand_id
1 'polypeptide(L)'
;IGKIIRVEEPGKHMVKMGTPTMGGVMVTLPVLLLTVLLNAAALIGLKLAGKSVLVPLVTMLAFGILGGVDDWEGIRGKRKGDGMTIRVKFISQWLIAFVVAWALK
;
A
#
# COMPACT_ATOMS: atom_id res chain seq x y z
N ILE A 1 -7.83 3.24 15.04
CA ILE A 1 -7.87 4.42 14.15
C ILE A 1 -8.96 4.15 13.12
N GLY A 2 -10.09 4.87 13.20
CA GLY A 2 -11.29 4.59 12.41
C GLY A 2 -11.54 5.65 11.34
N LYS A 3 -12.26 5.28 10.28
CA LYS A 3 -12.57 6.22 9.18
C LYS A 3 -13.47 7.35 9.67
N ILE A 4 -13.08 8.59 9.36
CA ILE A 4 -13.87 9.80 9.61
C ILE A 4 -14.66 10.09 8.33
N ILE A 5 -15.99 10.06 8.43
CA ILE A 5 -16.89 10.25 7.28
C ILE A 5 -17.49 11.65 7.35
N ARG A 6 -17.57 12.34 6.22
CA ARG A 6 -18.19 13.67 6.13
C ARG A 6 -19.70 13.58 6.28
N VAL A 7 -20.28 14.58 6.93
CA VAL A 7 -21.72 14.71 7.17
C VAL A 7 -22.51 14.89 5.85
N GLU A 8 -21.84 15.33 4.78
CA GLU A 8 -22.43 15.52 3.43
C GLU A 8 -22.55 14.21 2.62
N GLU A 9 -21.98 13.09 3.08
CA GLU A 9 -22.07 11.81 2.36
C GLU A 9 -23.44 11.12 2.57
N PRO A 10 -23.98 10.38 1.57
CA PRO A 10 -25.27 9.71 1.67
C PRO A 10 -25.33 8.81 2.92
N GLY A 11 -26.44 8.85 3.66
CA GLY A 11 -26.59 8.20 4.98
C GLY A 11 -26.20 6.71 5.06
N LYS A 12 -26.16 5.99 3.93
CA LYS A 12 -25.64 4.61 3.85
C LYS A 12 -24.13 4.50 4.16
N HIS A 13 -23.35 5.56 3.95
CA HIS A 13 -21.91 5.58 4.21
C HIS A 13 -21.59 5.84 5.68
N MET A 14 -22.47 6.53 6.41
CA MET A 14 -22.33 6.81 7.85
C MET A 14 -22.16 5.54 8.71
N VAL A 15 -22.69 4.40 8.25
CA VAL A 15 -22.57 3.10 8.92
C VAL A 15 -21.11 2.59 8.97
N LYS A 16 -20.24 3.10 8.09
CA LYS A 16 -18.81 2.72 8.05
C LYS A 16 -17.93 3.60 8.96
N MET A 17 -18.52 4.54 9.70
CA MET A 17 -17.80 5.41 10.61
C MET A 17 -17.16 4.57 11.73
N GLY A 18 -15.87 4.81 12.00
CA GLY A 18 -15.16 4.06 13.05
C GLY A 18 -14.61 2.69 12.64
N THR A 19 -14.91 2.20 11.43
CA THR A 19 -14.26 0.97 10.92
C THR A 19 -12.75 1.18 10.81
N PRO A 20 -11.93 0.22 11.26
CA PRO A 20 -10.48 0.37 11.25
C PRO A 20 -9.97 0.53 9.81
N THR A 21 -9.20 1.60 9.57
CA THR A 21 -8.54 1.86 8.28
C THR A 21 -7.18 1.17 8.25
N MET A 22 -6.49 1.15 7.09
CA MET A 22 -5.15 0.54 6.95
C MET A 22 -5.09 -0.99 7.11
N GLY A 23 -6.20 -1.71 6.87
CA GLY A 23 -6.22 -3.18 6.91
C GLY A 23 -5.26 -3.87 5.92
N GLY A 24 -4.77 -3.16 4.91
CA GLY A 24 -3.77 -3.67 3.96
C GLY A 24 -2.48 -4.15 4.62
N VAL A 25 -2.11 -3.60 5.78
CA VAL A 25 -0.95 -4.05 6.57
C VAL A 25 -1.07 -5.54 6.95
N MET A 26 -2.29 -6.05 7.16
CA MET A 26 -2.53 -7.45 7.50
C MET A 26 -2.15 -8.41 6.34
N VAL A 27 -2.09 -7.91 5.11
CA VAL A 27 -1.71 -8.68 3.92
C VAL A 27 -0.26 -8.40 3.53
N THR A 28 0.16 -7.14 3.52
CA THR A 28 1.52 -6.76 3.09
C THR A 28 2.58 -7.31 4.04
N LEU A 29 2.34 -7.30 5.36
CA LEU A 29 3.34 -7.73 6.34
C LEU A 29 3.64 -9.24 6.28
N PRO A 30 2.64 -10.15 6.25
CA PRO A 30 2.92 -11.57 6.09
C PRO A 30 3.56 -11.91 4.75
N VAL A 31 3.10 -11.31 3.65
CA VAL A 31 3.67 -11.56 2.31
C VAL A 31 5.14 -11.13 2.27
N LEU A 32 5.47 -9.97 2.84
CA LEU A 32 6.83 -9.48 2.91
C LEU A 32 7.72 -10.41 3.76
N LEU A 33 7.27 -10.79 4.95
CA LEU A 33 8.00 -11.70 5.83
C LEU A 33 8.25 -13.06 5.17
N LEU A 34 7.22 -13.69 4.61
CA LEU A 34 7.34 -14.98 3.94
C LEU A 34 8.29 -14.91 2.74
N THR A 35 8.17 -13.87 1.91
CA THR A 35 8.99 -13.75 0.71
C THR A 35 10.47 -13.52 1.06
N VAL A 36 10.75 -12.69 2.08
CA VAL A 36 12.13 -12.47 2.56
C VAL A 36 12.72 -13.74 3.17
N LEU A 37 11.94 -14.45 3.99
CA LEU A 37 12.39 -15.67 4.67
C LEU A 37 12.67 -16.80 3.66
N LEU A 38 11.79 -16.98 2.66
CA LEU A 38 11.99 -17.94 1.58
C LEU A 38 13.17 -17.58 0.68
N ASN A 39 13.40 -16.29 0.43
CA ASN A 39 14.57 -15.83 -0.35
C ASN A 39 15.88 -16.02 0.42
N ALA A 40 15.88 -15.75 1.73
CA ALA A 40 17.03 -16.02 2.60
C ALA A 40 17.34 -17.53 2.69
N ALA A 41 16.31 -18.37 2.79
CA ALA A 41 16.47 -19.83 2.71
C ALA A 41 17.06 -20.26 1.36
N ALA A 42 16.75 -19.55 0.27
CA ALA A 42 17.31 -19.84 -1.05
C ALA A 42 18.82 -19.55 -1.15
N LEU A 43 19.35 -18.63 -0.35
CA LEU A 43 20.80 -18.37 -0.25
C LEU A 43 21.56 -19.51 0.45
N ILE A 44 20.88 -20.34 1.26
CA ILE A 44 21.46 -21.45 2.03
C ILE A 44 21.45 -22.78 1.24
N GLY A 45 21.04 -22.76 -0.04
CA GLY A 45 21.14 -23.91 -0.95
C GLY A 45 19.81 -24.48 -1.44
N LEU A 46 18.68 -23.94 -0.97
CA LEU A 46 17.35 -24.22 -1.51
C LEU A 46 17.13 -23.41 -2.79
N LYS A 47 17.54 -23.92 -3.97
CA LYS A 47 17.29 -23.24 -5.26
C LYS A 47 15.79 -23.21 -5.60
N LEU A 48 15.02 -22.34 -4.94
CA LEU A 48 13.60 -22.12 -5.18
C LEU A 48 13.31 -20.79 -5.92
N ALA A 49 14.28 -19.90 -6.08
CA ALA A 49 14.02 -18.57 -6.62
C ALA A 49 14.09 -18.52 -8.15
N GLY A 50 12.93 -18.37 -8.79
CA GLY A 50 12.82 -17.87 -10.16
C GLY A 50 13.37 -16.45 -10.27
N LYS A 51 13.94 -16.11 -11.42
CA LYS A 51 14.48 -14.77 -11.69
C LYS A 51 13.36 -13.73 -11.50
N SER A 52 13.66 -12.67 -10.72
CA SER A 52 12.85 -11.46 -10.51
C SER A 52 11.72 -11.47 -9.46
N VAL A 53 11.89 -12.11 -8.29
CA VAL A 53 10.97 -11.91 -7.15
C VAL A 53 11.15 -10.54 -6.46
N LEU A 54 12.35 -9.95 -6.56
CA LEU A 54 12.67 -8.66 -5.94
C LEU A 54 11.84 -7.50 -6.50
N VAL A 55 11.64 -7.44 -7.81
CA VAL A 55 10.95 -6.31 -8.46
C VAL A 55 9.47 -6.24 -8.07
N PRO A 56 8.67 -7.32 -8.13
CA PRO A 56 7.30 -7.33 -7.61
C PRO A 56 7.21 -7.00 -6.12
N LEU A 57 8.17 -7.46 -5.31
CA LEU A 57 8.18 -7.20 -3.87
C LEU A 57 8.42 -5.72 -3.55
N VAL A 58 9.39 -5.09 -4.21
CA VAL A 58 9.65 -3.65 -4.10
C VAL A 58 8.46 -2.84 -4.62
N THR A 59 7.82 -3.30 -5.71
CA THR A 59 6.61 -2.66 -6.25
C THR A 59 5.47 -2.69 -5.25
N MET A 60 5.19 -3.85 -4.66
CA MET A 60 4.16 -4.02 -3.62
C MET A 60 4.42 -3.09 -2.43
N LEU A 61 5.67 -2.99 -1.98
CA LEU A 61 6.07 -2.09 -0.91
C LEU A 61 5.85 -0.62 -1.27
N ALA A 62 6.26 -0.18 -2.45
CA ALA A 62 6.12 1.20 -2.89
C ALA A 62 4.65 1.64 -2.92
N PHE A 63 3.77 0.83 -3.51
CA PHE A 63 2.33 1.11 -3.54
C PHE A 63 1.68 0.97 -2.16
N GLY A 64 2.13 0.02 -1.33
CA GLY A 64 1.67 -0.15 0.03
C GLY A 64 1.98 1.06 0.92
N ILE A 65 3.18 1.62 0.80
CA ILE A 65 3.58 2.86 1.49
C ILE A 65 2.74 4.04 1.00
N LEU A 66 2.58 4.20 -0.32
CA LEU A 66 1.76 5.28 -0.88
C LEU A 66 0.31 5.22 -0.36
N GLY A 67 -0.29 4.03 -0.31
CA GLY A 67 -1.62 3.82 0.24
C GLY A 67 -1.70 4.08 1.76
N GLY A 68 -0.67 3.68 2.51
CA GLY A 68 -0.57 3.97 3.94
C GLY A 68 -0.46 5.46 4.24
N VAL A 69 0.30 6.21 3.43
CA VAL A 69 0.40 7.68 3.53
C VAL A 69 -0.94 8.34 3.23
N ASP A 70 -1.64 7.89 2.19
CA ASP A 70 -2.98 8.39 1.82
C ASP A 70 -4.01 8.16 2.93
N ASP A 71 -4.06 6.96 3.49
CA ASP A 71 -4.93 6.63 4.63
C ASP A 71 -4.56 7.46 5.87
N TRP A 72 -3.27 7.72 6.10
CA TRP A 72 -2.81 8.53 7.24
C TRP A 72 -3.19 10.00 7.09
N GLU A 73 -3.04 10.55 5.89
CA GLU A 73 -3.51 11.90 5.56
C GLU A 73 -5.02 12.04 5.70
N GLY A 74 -5.81 11.03 5.32
CA GLY A 74 -7.27 11.06 5.49
C GLY A 74 -7.71 11.15 6.95
N ILE A 75 -6.88 10.68 7.89
CA ILE A 75 -7.21 10.61 9.32
C ILE A 75 -6.64 11.79 10.10
N ARG A 76 -5.37 12.14 9.85
CA ARG A 76 -4.63 13.19 10.57
C ARG A 76 -4.44 14.48 9.78
N GLY A 77 -4.73 14.49 8.49
CA GLY A 77 -4.54 15.64 7.62
C GLY A 77 -5.50 16.79 7.91
N LYS A 78 -5.17 17.95 7.33
CA LYS A 78 -5.96 19.18 7.47
C LYS A 78 -7.39 19.03 6.95
N ARG A 79 -7.62 18.10 6.01
CA ARG A 79 -8.93 17.75 5.45
C ARG A 79 -9.37 16.39 5.98
N LYS A 80 -9.86 16.33 7.22
CA LYS A 80 -10.36 15.08 7.82
C LYS A 80 -11.39 14.43 6.88
N GLY A 81 -11.15 13.19 6.49
CA GLY A 81 -11.98 12.41 5.56
C GLY A 81 -11.58 12.47 4.08
N ASP A 82 -10.83 13.50 3.64
CA ASP A 82 -10.21 13.52 2.32
C ASP A 82 -8.75 13.11 2.49
N GLY A 83 -8.37 11.97 1.91
CA GLY A 83 -6.96 11.59 1.79
C GLY A 83 -6.16 12.56 0.90
N MET A 84 -5.10 12.06 0.30
CA MET A 84 -4.29 12.80 -0.68
C MET A 84 -5.18 13.34 -1.80
N THR A 85 -4.82 14.53 -2.30
CA THR A 85 -5.48 15.08 -3.48
C THR A 85 -5.29 14.14 -4.68
N ILE A 86 -6.35 13.87 -5.43
CA ILE A 86 -6.38 12.95 -6.58
C ILE A 86 -5.19 13.16 -7.52
N ARG A 87 -4.86 14.43 -7.84
CA ARG A 87 -3.73 14.77 -8.71
C ARG A 87 -2.39 14.26 -8.18
N VAL A 88 -2.13 14.46 -6.89
CA VAL A 88 -0.88 14.02 -6.25
C VAL A 88 -0.82 12.50 -6.20
N LYS A 89 -1.92 11.85 -5.79
CA LYS A 89 -2.00 10.39 -5.76
C LYS A 89 -1.75 9.77 -7.14
N PHE A 90 -2.38 10.30 -8.18
CA PHE A 90 -2.23 9.82 -9.54
C PHE A 90 -0.81 10.02 -10.08
N ILE A 91 -0.21 11.20 -9.89
CA ILE A 91 1.18 11.47 -10.31
C ILE A 91 2.15 10.52 -9.59
N SER A 92 2.00 10.31 -8.29
CA SER A 92 2.83 9.38 -7.53
C SER A 92 2.70 7.94 -8.04
N GLN A 93 1.49 7.48 -8.37
CA GLN A 93 1.29 6.14 -8.95
C GLN A 93 1.99 5.99 -10.30
N TRP A 94 1.90 7.00 -11.17
CA TRP A 94 2.59 7.01 -12.47
C TRP A 94 4.10 7.00 -12.33
N LEU A 95 4.66 7.81 -11.43
CA LEU A 95 6.10 7.84 -11.16
C LEU A 95 6.61 6.47 -10.69
N ILE A 96 5.91 5.84 -9.74
CA ILE A 96 6.27 4.49 -9.28
C ILE A 96 6.18 3.48 -10.42
N ALA A 97 5.11 3.53 -11.23
CA ALA A 97 4.94 2.62 -12.36
C ALA A 97 6.06 2.73 -13.40
N PHE A 98 6.49 3.95 -13.74
CA PHE A 98 7.61 4.16 -14.67
C PHE A 98 8.93 3.63 -14.14
N VAL A 99 9.23 3.85 -12.84
CA VAL A 99 10.46 3.33 -12.22
C VAL A 99 10.47 1.81 -12.25
N VAL A 100 9.34 1.17 -11.95
CA VAL A 100 9.19 -0.29 -11.99
C VAL A 100 9.33 -0.82 -13.42
N ALA A 101 8.70 -0.16 -14.40
CA ALA A 101 8.81 -0.54 -15.82
C ALA A 101 10.26 -0.43 -16.32
N TRP A 102 10.99 0.60 -15.89
CA TRP A 102 12.41 0.73 -16.19
C TRP A 102 13.26 -0.36 -15.54
N ALA A 103 12.97 -0.74 -14.29
CA ALA A 103 13.69 -1.78 -13.56
C ALA A 103 13.42 -3.22 -14.08
N LEU A 104 12.33 -3.42 -14.83
CA LEU A 104 12.00 -4.70 -15.48
C LEU A 104 12.71 -4.93 -16.82
N LYS A 105 13.24 -3.86 -17.42
CA LYS A 105 13.93 -3.88 -18.71
C LYS A 105 15.37 -4.35 -18.55
#